data_AF-A0A944RLQ0-F1
#
_entry.id   AF-A0A944RLQ0-F1
#
_cell.length_a   1.000
_cell.length_b   1.000
_cell.length_c   1.000
_cell.angle_alpha   90.00
_cell.angle_beta   90.00
_cell.angle_gamma   90.00
#
_symmetry.space_group_name_H-M   'P 1'
#
loop_
_entity.id
_entity.type
_entity.pdbx_description
1 polymer ?
#
loop_
_entity_poly.entity_id
_entity_poly.type
_entity_poly.pdbx_seq_one_letter_code
_entity_poly.pdbx_strand_id
1 'polypeptide(L)'
;FVLKMHETNYDLMIVDVLNGRKPLSKRAVETLKYKKIGTKRLVFAIANVGTAASFQYYWKPTWREGSPGWISAPVRDDPDRYFVQFWRPEWQRIITGDTKSYIYGLIALGFDGVILEGMEEAYRFFETGGQEPEEEPAAAAAPASAPVPAAAPVPAAAPGPAPAPPR
;
A
#
# COMPACT_ATOMS: atom_id res chain seq x y z
N PHE A 1 -3.67 -14.46 -10.43
CA PHE A 1 -3.98 -13.79 -9.16
C PHE A 1 -5.04 -14.56 -8.37
N VAL A 2 -6.31 -14.56 -8.81
CA VAL A 2 -7.46 -15.15 -8.08
C VAL A 2 -7.26 -16.61 -7.64
N LEU A 3 -6.76 -17.48 -8.52
CA LEU A 3 -6.55 -18.90 -8.19
C LEU A 3 -5.48 -19.12 -7.11
N LYS A 4 -4.43 -18.30 -7.08
CA LYS A 4 -3.36 -18.37 -6.06
C LYS A 4 -3.85 -17.90 -4.69
N MET A 5 -4.76 -16.91 -4.68
CA MET A 5 -5.37 -16.40 -3.44
C MET A 5 -6.49 -17.30 -2.92
N HIS A 6 -7.07 -18.16 -3.75
CA HIS A 6 -8.06 -19.15 -3.32
C HIS A 6 -7.42 -20.30 -2.49
N GLU A 7 -6.13 -20.54 -2.66
CA GLU A 7 -5.40 -21.60 -1.92
C GLU A 7 -5.06 -21.23 -0.48
N THR A 8 -5.28 -19.97 -0.08
CA THR A 8 -4.98 -19.49 1.26
C THR A 8 -6.22 -19.55 2.16
N ASN A 9 -6.01 -19.88 3.43
CA ASN A 9 -7.09 -20.06 4.41
C ASN A 9 -7.41 -18.79 5.22
N TYR A 10 -6.98 -17.61 4.76
CA TYR A 10 -7.26 -16.35 5.46
C TYR A 10 -8.76 -16.05 5.53
N ASP A 11 -9.20 -15.53 6.67
CA ASP A 11 -10.61 -15.17 6.95
C ASP A 11 -11.02 -13.82 6.34
N LEU A 12 -10.05 -12.92 6.16
CA LEU A 12 -10.20 -11.63 5.50
C LEU A 12 -9.17 -11.51 4.38
N MET A 13 -9.62 -11.06 3.21
CA MET A 13 -8.74 -10.63 2.14
C MET A 13 -9.05 -9.20 1.76
N ILE A 14 -7.98 -8.41 1.66
CA ILE A 14 -8.02 -7.06 1.14
C ILE A 14 -7.41 -7.12 -0.26
N VAL A 15 -8.16 -6.69 -1.26
CA VAL A 15 -7.74 -6.75 -2.67
C VAL A 15 -7.94 -5.41 -3.35
N ASP A 16 -7.06 -5.13 -4.32
CA ASP A 16 -7.27 -4.03 -5.25
C ASP A 16 -8.45 -4.36 -6.18
N VAL A 17 -9.28 -3.37 -6.46
CA VAL A 17 -10.40 -3.42 -7.40
C VAL A 17 -9.90 -3.69 -8.82
N LEU A 18 -8.71 -3.15 -9.12
CA LEU A 18 -8.05 -3.32 -10.40
C LEU A 18 -6.96 -4.38 -10.27
N ASN A 19 -7.08 -5.45 -11.03
CA ASN A 19 -5.96 -6.36 -11.23
C ASN A 19 -5.10 -5.81 -12.37
N GLY A 20 -4.20 -4.88 -12.03
CA GLY A 20 -3.44 -4.08 -12.99
C GLY A 20 -4.31 -2.98 -13.61
N ARG A 21 -4.75 -3.16 -14.85
CA ARG A 21 -5.64 -2.21 -15.56
C ARG A 21 -7.05 -2.77 -15.82
N LYS A 22 -7.34 -3.98 -15.36
CA LYS A 22 -8.64 -4.63 -15.59
C LYS A 22 -9.43 -4.71 -14.28
N PRO A 23 -10.68 -4.20 -14.25
CA PRO A 23 -11.54 -4.37 -13.08
C PRO A 23 -11.84 -5.84 -12.85
N LEU A 24 -11.86 -6.25 -11.58
CA LEU A 24 -12.32 -7.58 -11.18
C LEU A 24 -13.78 -7.77 -11.59
N SER A 25 -14.10 -8.92 -12.17
CA SER A 25 -15.48 -9.28 -12.48
C SER A 25 -16.21 -9.77 -11.22
N LYS A 26 -17.53 -9.62 -11.19
CA LYS A 26 -18.37 -10.17 -10.10
C LYS A 26 -18.10 -11.65 -9.83
N ARG A 27 -17.94 -12.46 -10.89
CA ARG A 27 -17.57 -13.89 -10.78
C ARG A 27 -16.21 -14.11 -10.11
N ALA A 28 -15.24 -13.26 -10.40
CA ALA A 28 -13.93 -13.32 -9.78
C ALA A 28 -14.01 -12.97 -8.28
N VAL A 29 -14.77 -11.94 -7.93
CA VAL A 29 -15.01 -11.56 -6.52
C VAL A 29 -15.75 -12.67 -5.77
N GLU A 30 -16.78 -13.27 -6.38
CA GLU A 30 -17.50 -14.41 -5.80
C GLU A 30 -16.58 -15.62 -5.59
N THR A 31 -15.71 -15.94 -6.55
CA THR A 31 -14.71 -17.01 -6.39
C THR A 31 -13.73 -16.69 -5.26
N LEU A 32 -13.35 -15.42 -5.10
CA LEU A 32 -12.52 -14.98 -3.98
C LEU A 32 -13.23 -15.12 -2.64
N LYS A 33 -14.57 -15.13 -2.55
CA LYS A 33 -15.28 -15.27 -1.27
C LYS A 33 -15.31 -16.68 -0.71
N TYR A 34 -14.97 -17.69 -1.50
CA TYR A 34 -14.93 -19.07 -1.05
C TYR A 34 -13.48 -19.51 -0.88
N LYS A 35 -13.18 -20.16 0.25
CA LYS A 35 -11.92 -20.88 0.43
C LYS A 35 -11.98 -22.18 -0.36
N LYS A 36 -10.83 -22.79 -0.63
CA LYS A 36 -10.74 -24.14 -1.22
C LYS A 36 -11.53 -25.20 -0.45
N ILE A 37 -11.71 -24.99 0.85
CA ILE A 37 -12.45 -25.90 1.75
C ILE A 37 -13.97 -25.62 1.78
N GLY A 38 -14.46 -24.63 1.02
CA GLY A 38 -15.88 -24.29 0.88
C GLY A 38 -16.40 -23.25 1.89
N THR A 39 -15.63 -22.91 2.92
CA THR A 39 -16.03 -21.88 3.90
C THR A 39 -15.98 -20.48 3.29
N LYS A 40 -16.99 -19.67 3.59
CA LYS A 40 -17.05 -18.26 3.17
C LYS A 40 -16.00 -17.43 3.92
N ARG A 41 -15.36 -16.51 3.23
CA ARG A 41 -14.45 -15.49 3.79
C ARG A 41 -14.88 -14.09 3.35
N LEU A 42 -14.41 -13.08 4.07
CA LEU A 42 -14.68 -11.68 3.78
C LEU A 42 -13.70 -11.16 2.73
N VAL A 43 -14.21 -10.46 1.72
CA VAL A 43 -13.39 -9.83 0.67
C VAL A 43 -13.66 -8.34 0.64
N PHE A 44 -12.63 -7.57 0.97
CA PHE A 44 -12.67 -6.11 1.06
C PHE A 44 -11.92 -5.51 -0.12
N ALA A 45 -12.48 -4.46 -0.71
CA ALA A 45 -11.83 -3.69 -1.76
C ALA A 45 -11.02 -2.53 -1.17
N ILE A 46 -9.87 -2.22 -1.76
CA ILE A 46 -9.17 -0.96 -1.48
C ILE A 46 -9.75 0.14 -2.38
N ALA A 47 -10.13 1.26 -1.79
CA ALA A 47 -10.58 2.45 -2.50
C ALA A 47 -9.77 3.66 -2.05
N ASN A 48 -9.01 4.25 -2.97
CA ASN A 48 -8.30 5.47 -2.67
C ASN A 48 -9.25 6.67 -2.81
N VAL A 49 -9.37 7.46 -1.73
CA VAL A 49 -10.26 8.63 -1.66
C VAL A 49 -9.51 9.95 -1.59
N GLY A 50 -8.19 9.92 -1.35
CA GLY A 50 -7.33 11.09 -1.34
C GLY A 50 -6.71 11.42 -2.71
N THR A 51 -6.79 10.49 -3.67
CA THR A 51 -6.36 10.69 -5.06
C THR A 51 -7.43 10.25 -6.04
N ALA A 52 -7.56 10.97 -7.15
CA ALA A 52 -8.35 10.55 -8.30
C ALA A 52 -7.43 9.97 -9.37
N ALA A 53 -7.81 8.82 -9.93
CA ALA A 53 -7.05 8.19 -11.01
C ALA A 53 -7.71 8.46 -12.36
N SER A 54 -6.92 8.92 -13.34
CA SER A 54 -7.36 9.32 -14.68
C SER A 54 -7.95 8.16 -15.49
N PHE A 55 -7.51 6.93 -15.21
CA PHE A 55 -7.98 5.71 -15.85
C PHE A 55 -9.28 5.15 -15.25
N GLN A 56 -9.82 5.77 -14.20
CA GLN A 56 -11.07 5.32 -13.59
C GLN A 56 -12.30 5.79 -14.37
N TYR A 57 -13.37 5.02 -14.29
CA TYR A 57 -14.59 5.26 -15.08
C TYR A 57 -15.32 6.56 -14.73
N TYR A 58 -15.09 7.13 -13.54
CA TYR A 58 -15.70 8.40 -13.13
C TYR A 58 -14.94 9.62 -13.67
N TRP A 59 -13.73 9.43 -14.19
CA TRP A 59 -12.90 10.50 -14.73
C TRP A 59 -13.55 11.10 -15.99
N LYS A 60 -13.65 12.42 -16.05
CA LYS A 60 -14.20 13.12 -17.21
C LYS A 60 -13.07 13.64 -18.10
N PRO A 61 -13.23 13.61 -19.45
CA PRO A 61 -12.19 14.11 -20.36
C PRO A 61 -11.83 15.59 -20.18
N THR A 62 -12.72 16.38 -19.56
CA THR A 62 -12.49 17.80 -19.26
C THR A 62 -11.70 18.04 -17.97
N TRP A 63 -11.43 16.97 -17.20
CA TRP A 63 -10.70 17.06 -15.95
C TRP A 63 -9.20 17.08 -16.20
N ARG A 64 -8.53 17.99 -15.49
CA ARG A 64 -7.09 18.21 -15.51
C ARG A 64 -6.68 18.82 -14.19
N GLU A 65 -5.38 18.92 -13.95
CA GLU A 65 -4.85 19.65 -12.81
C GLU A 65 -5.49 21.05 -12.68
N GLY A 66 -5.99 21.36 -11.48
CA GLY A 66 -6.67 22.61 -11.16
C GLY A 66 -8.10 22.75 -11.72
N SER A 67 -8.61 21.78 -12.49
CA SER A 67 -9.94 21.84 -13.08
C SER A 67 -10.60 20.46 -13.13
N PRO A 68 -11.60 20.19 -12.28
CA PRO A 68 -12.26 21.11 -11.34
C PRO A 68 -11.35 21.51 -10.19
N GLY A 69 -11.63 22.63 -9.50
CA GLY A 69 -10.75 23.18 -8.46
C GLY A 69 -10.51 22.31 -7.22
N TRP A 70 -11.14 21.12 -7.15
CA TRP A 70 -10.87 20.09 -6.16
C TRP A 70 -9.85 19.05 -6.64
N ILE A 71 -9.42 19.08 -7.91
CA ILE A 71 -8.28 18.33 -8.46
C ILE A 71 -7.04 19.21 -8.37
N SER A 72 -6.01 18.69 -7.72
CA SER A 72 -4.72 19.35 -7.52
C SER A 72 -3.63 18.66 -8.35
N ALA A 73 -2.37 18.81 -7.94
CA ALA A 73 -1.22 18.30 -8.67
C ALA A 73 -1.26 16.77 -8.85
N PRO A 74 -0.62 16.23 -9.89
CA PRO A 74 -0.38 14.81 -10.01
C PRO A 74 0.54 14.29 -8.90
N VAL A 75 0.40 13.01 -8.55
CA VAL A 75 1.31 12.31 -7.65
C VAL A 75 2.64 12.11 -8.38
N ARG A 76 3.76 12.40 -7.70
CA ARG A 76 5.10 12.36 -8.32
C ARG A 76 5.45 11.01 -8.93
N ASP A 77 5.10 9.94 -8.24
CA ASP A 77 5.37 8.56 -8.67
C ASP A 77 4.33 7.99 -9.65
N ASP A 78 3.17 8.65 -9.78
CA ASP A 78 2.08 8.21 -10.65
C ASP A 78 1.37 9.41 -11.30
N PRO A 79 1.79 9.83 -12.51
CA PRO A 79 1.23 11.00 -13.19
C PRO A 79 -0.23 10.80 -13.63
N ASP A 80 -0.73 9.56 -13.61
CA ASP A 80 -2.14 9.25 -13.87
C ASP A 80 -3.01 9.42 -12.61
N ARG A 81 -2.42 9.78 -11.46
CA ARG A 81 -3.14 10.03 -10.21
C ARG A 81 -2.96 11.47 -9.79
N TYR A 82 -4.05 12.08 -9.36
CA TYR A 82 -4.09 13.47 -8.95
C TYR A 82 -4.57 13.58 -7.51
N PHE A 83 -3.92 14.42 -6.71
CA PHE A 83 -4.41 14.74 -5.37
C PHE A 83 -5.77 15.43 -5.47
N VAL A 84 -6.68 15.05 -4.57
CA VAL A 84 -8.02 15.64 -4.54
C VAL A 84 -8.36 16.15 -3.16
N GLN A 85 -9.03 17.30 -3.12
CA GLN A 85 -9.58 17.86 -1.89
C GLN A 85 -10.75 16.98 -1.43
N PHE A 86 -10.44 15.93 -0.66
CA PHE A 86 -11.39 14.87 -0.32
C PHE A 86 -12.58 15.34 0.52
N TRP A 87 -12.45 16.49 1.18
CA TRP A 87 -13.52 17.15 1.94
C TRP A 87 -14.54 17.89 1.07
N ARG A 88 -14.28 18.06 -0.24
CA ARG A 88 -15.20 18.75 -1.15
C ARG A 88 -16.45 17.90 -1.42
N PRO A 89 -17.66 18.47 -1.31
CA PRO A 89 -18.90 17.72 -1.51
C PRO A 89 -19.04 17.16 -2.92
N GLU A 90 -18.47 17.82 -3.93
CA GLU A 90 -18.45 17.35 -5.31
C GLU A 90 -17.68 16.03 -5.45
N TRP A 91 -16.52 15.93 -4.78
CA TRP A 91 -15.73 14.71 -4.75
C TRP A 91 -16.43 13.61 -3.95
N GLN A 92 -16.94 13.94 -2.76
CA GLN A 92 -17.69 12.99 -1.94
C GLN A 92 -18.87 12.40 -2.71
N ARG A 93 -19.56 13.20 -3.53
CA ARG A 93 -20.66 12.70 -4.37
C ARG A 93 -20.19 11.67 -5.41
N ILE A 94 -19.00 11.83 -5.97
CA ILE A 94 -18.42 10.85 -6.91
C ILE A 94 -18.09 9.53 -6.20
N ILE A 95 -17.61 9.61 -4.95
CA ILE A 95 -17.19 8.43 -4.20
C ILE A 95 -18.36 7.71 -3.52
N THR A 96 -19.26 8.43 -2.84
CA THR A 96 -20.35 7.85 -2.01
C THR A 96 -21.76 8.36 -2.34
N GLY A 97 -21.92 9.25 -3.31
CA GLY A 97 -23.16 10.04 -3.43
C GLY A 97 -24.42 9.30 -3.87
N ASP A 98 -24.33 8.40 -4.85
CA ASP A 98 -25.50 7.71 -5.41
C ASP A 98 -25.15 6.30 -5.95
N THR A 99 -26.10 5.67 -6.64
CA THR A 99 -25.93 4.32 -7.24
C THR A 99 -24.94 4.26 -8.40
N LYS A 100 -24.40 5.40 -8.83
CA LYS A 100 -23.32 5.51 -9.83
C LYS A 100 -21.98 5.89 -9.19
N SER A 101 -21.93 6.00 -7.86
CA SER A 101 -20.73 6.34 -7.12
C SER A 101 -19.71 5.19 -7.09
N TYR A 102 -18.46 5.54 -6.84
CA TYR A 102 -17.35 4.58 -6.82
C TYR A 102 -17.61 3.40 -5.88
N ILE A 103 -18.00 3.72 -4.64
CA ILE A 103 -18.27 2.71 -3.60
C ILE A 103 -19.47 1.84 -3.96
N TYR A 104 -20.53 2.42 -4.56
CA TYR A 104 -21.67 1.61 -4.99
C TYR A 104 -21.27 0.60 -6.08
N GLY A 105 -20.38 0.98 -6.99
CA GLY A 105 -19.80 0.04 -7.96
C GLY A 105 -19.12 -1.16 -7.30
N LEU A 106 -18.41 -0.95 -6.19
CA LEU A 106 -17.78 -2.02 -5.41
C LEU A 106 -18.81 -2.92 -4.72
N ILE A 107 -19.85 -2.33 -4.16
CA ILE A 107 -20.97 -3.09 -3.57
C ILE A 107 -21.66 -3.94 -4.65
N ALA A 108 -21.88 -3.37 -5.84
CA ALA A 108 -22.50 -4.08 -6.97
C ALA A 108 -21.63 -5.22 -7.53
N LEU A 109 -20.30 -5.08 -7.48
CA LEU A 109 -19.34 -6.15 -7.77
C LEU A 109 -19.37 -7.26 -6.71
N GLY A 110 -19.99 -6.99 -5.56
CA GLY A 110 -20.19 -7.94 -4.49
C GLY A 110 -19.06 -7.96 -3.48
N PHE A 111 -18.30 -6.88 -3.27
CA PHE A 111 -17.38 -6.81 -2.13
C PHE A 111 -18.15 -6.79 -0.80
N ASP A 112 -17.59 -7.38 0.27
CA ASP A 112 -18.21 -7.38 1.61
C ASP A 112 -17.91 -6.08 2.38
N GLY A 113 -16.89 -5.34 1.98
CA GLY A 113 -16.48 -4.08 2.58
C GLY A 113 -15.51 -3.31 1.71
N VAL A 114 -15.21 -2.07 2.10
CA VAL A 114 -14.24 -1.21 1.42
C VAL A 114 -13.33 -0.58 2.46
N ILE A 115 -12.02 -0.64 2.21
CA ILE A 115 -10.99 0.07 2.98
C ILE A 115 -10.66 1.36 2.23
N LEU A 116 -10.72 2.49 2.94
CA LEU A 116 -10.41 3.79 2.38
C LEU A 116 -8.93 4.13 2.60
N GLU A 117 -8.23 4.49 1.52
CA GLU A 117 -6.81 4.83 1.55
C GLU A 117 -6.52 6.21 0.94
N GLY A 118 -5.29 6.69 1.13
CA GLY A 118 -4.77 7.93 0.54
C GLY A 118 -5.18 9.22 1.26
N MET A 119 -5.95 9.13 2.35
CA MET A 119 -6.32 10.31 3.15
C MET A 119 -5.10 10.95 3.82
N GLU A 120 -4.17 10.14 4.33
CA GLU A 120 -2.94 10.65 4.97
C GLU A 120 -2.04 11.36 3.96
N GLU A 121 -1.71 10.72 2.82
CA GLU A 121 -0.95 11.38 1.74
C GLU A 121 -1.63 12.68 1.29
N ALA A 122 -2.94 12.64 1.02
CA ALA A 122 -3.66 13.83 0.58
C ALA A 122 -3.66 14.92 1.66
N TYR A 123 -3.88 14.55 2.92
CA TYR A 123 -3.82 15.48 4.05
C TYR A 123 -2.45 16.15 4.14
N ARG A 124 -1.37 15.36 4.10
CA ARG A 124 0.00 15.89 4.12
C ARG A 124 0.27 16.79 2.93
N PHE A 125 -0.12 16.39 1.72
CA PHE A 125 0.01 17.21 0.52
C PHE A 125 -0.67 18.58 0.67
N PHE A 126 -1.87 18.63 1.26
CA PHE A 126 -2.59 19.89 1.45
C PHE A 126 -2.09 20.72 2.65
N GLU A 127 -1.55 20.10 3.69
CA GLU A 127 -0.90 20.81 4.80
C GLU A 127 0.41 21.46 4.38
N THR A 128 1.22 20.78 3.58
CA THR A 128 2.55 21.27 3.15
C THR A 128 2.49 22.14 1.90
N GLY A 129 1.29 22.43 1.38
CA GLY A 129 1.12 23.26 0.17
C GLY A 129 1.63 22.61 -1.11
N GLY A 130 1.61 21.27 -1.18
CA GLY A 130 2.09 20.49 -2.33
C GLY A 130 3.60 20.27 -2.35
N GLN A 131 4.30 20.65 -1.28
CA GLN A 131 5.68 20.22 -1.03
C GLN A 131 5.62 18.89 -0.30
N GLU A 132 5.77 17.77 -1.01
CA GLU A 132 6.19 16.55 -0.32
C GLU A 132 7.51 16.90 0.38
N PRO A 133 7.70 16.55 1.67
CA PRO A 133 8.99 16.76 2.30
C PRO A 133 10.02 16.15 1.36
N GLU A 134 11.03 16.93 0.97
CA GLU A 134 12.26 16.34 0.47
C GLU A 134 12.56 15.23 1.45
N GLU A 135 12.54 13.97 1.00
CA GLU A 135 13.25 12.93 1.71
C GLU A 135 14.67 13.48 1.80
N GLU A 136 14.98 14.10 2.93
CA GLU A 136 16.33 14.28 3.39
C GLU A 136 16.91 12.88 3.24
N PRO A 137 17.83 12.64 2.28
CA PRO A 137 18.24 11.29 1.96
C PRO A 137 18.74 10.74 3.28
N ALA A 138 18.04 9.72 3.81
CA ALA A 138 18.32 9.13 5.10
C ALA A 138 19.83 8.98 5.18
N ALA A 139 20.45 9.87 5.96
CA ALA A 139 21.89 10.04 5.96
C ALA A 139 22.45 8.65 6.19
N ALA A 140 23.14 8.15 5.17
CA ALA A 140 23.69 6.82 5.05
C ALA A 140 23.69 6.08 6.39
N ALA A 141 22.63 5.31 6.66
CA ALA A 141 22.74 4.13 7.49
C ALA A 141 23.51 3.11 6.65
N ALA A 142 24.77 3.43 6.38
CA ALA A 142 25.76 2.44 6.03
C ALA A 142 25.63 1.35 7.11
N PRO A 143 25.57 0.06 6.75
CA PRO A 143 25.98 -0.92 7.72
C PRO A 143 27.39 -0.48 8.10
N ALA A 144 27.60 -0.18 9.38
CA ALA A 144 28.93 -0.09 9.91
C ALA A 144 29.58 -1.42 9.54
N SER A 145 30.40 -1.42 8.48
CA SER A 145 31.50 -2.37 8.36
C SER A 145 32.32 -2.07 9.59
N ALA A 146 32.00 -2.79 10.67
CA ALA A 146 32.91 -2.96 11.77
C ALA A 146 34.26 -3.29 11.12
N PRO A 147 35.34 -2.54 11.41
CA PRO A 147 36.64 -3.04 11.06
C PRO A 147 36.74 -4.40 11.75
N VAL A 148 36.87 -5.46 10.97
CA VAL A 148 37.36 -6.74 11.47
C VAL A 148 38.65 -6.36 12.22
N PRO A 149 38.73 -6.50 13.55
CA PRO A 149 40.00 -6.30 14.20
C PRO A 149 40.94 -7.32 13.56
N ALA A 150 42.03 -6.82 12.97
CA ALA A 150 43.14 -7.67 12.56
C ALA A 150 43.43 -8.59 13.74
N ALA A 151 43.32 -9.89 13.50
CA ALA A 151 43.68 -10.91 14.48
C ALA A 151 45.13 -10.65 14.88
N ALA A 152 45.32 -10.01 16.03
CA ALA A 152 46.59 -9.97 16.70
C ALA A 152 46.97 -11.43 17.01
N PRO A 153 48.23 -11.84 16.76
CA PRO A 153 48.66 -13.18 17.09
C PRO A 153 48.49 -13.42 18.59
N VAL A 154 47.81 -14.51 18.91
CA VAL A 154 47.66 -15.03 20.27
C VAL A 154 49.06 -15.27 20.84
N PRO A 155 49.47 -14.64 21.95
CA PRO A 155 50.72 -15.00 22.61
C PRO A 155 50.60 -16.42 23.17
N ALA A 156 51.52 -17.29 22.78
CA ALA A 156 51.68 -18.61 23.36
C ALA A 156 51.92 -18.45 24.87
N ALA A 157 50.93 -18.87 25.67
CA ALA A 157 51.10 -19.04 27.09
C ALA A 157 52.18 -20.10 27.33
N ALA A 158 53.26 -19.71 27.98
CA ALA A 158 54.30 -20.61 28.45
C ALA A 158 53.68 -21.69 29.36
N PRO A 159 54.15 -22.95 29.29
CA PRO A 159 53.67 -24.00 30.18
C PRO A 159 54.05 -23.68 31.63
N GLY A 160 53.03 -23.62 32.49
CA GLY A 160 53.22 -23.58 33.94
C GLY A 160 53.95 -24.83 34.44
N PRO A 161 54.69 -24.71 35.56
CA PRO A 161 55.62 -25.74 36.02
C PRO A 161 54.91 -27.05 36.40
N ALA A 162 55.53 -28.16 36.02
CA ALA A 162 55.11 -29.51 36.35
C ALA A 162 55.06 -29.74 37.88
N PRO A 163 54.07 -30.49 38.39
CA PRO A 163 54.05 -30.89 39.79
C PRO A 163 55.14 -31.93 40.09
N ALA A 164 55.83 -31.74 41.21
CA ALA A 164 56.87 -32.64 41.71
C ALA A 164 56.32 -34.05 42.07
N PRO A 165 57.14 -35.10 41.96
CA PRO A 165 56.71 -36.46 42.27
C PRO A 165 56.62 -36.70 43.80
N PRO A 166 55.60 -37.44 44.28
CA PRO A 166 55.60 -37.96 45.64
C PRO A 166 56.45 -39.24 45.76
N ARG A 167 57.31 -39.24 46.80
CA ARG A 167 58.07 -40.31 47.48
C ARG A 167 58.39 -41.62 46.74
#